data_AF-A0AAU9SCF8-F1
#
_entry.id   AF-A0AAU9SCF8-F1
#
_cell.length_a   1.000
_cell.length_b   1.000
_cell.length_c   1.000
_cell.angle_alpha   90.00
_cell.angle_beta   90.00
_cell.angle_gamma   90.00
#
_symmetry.space_group_name_H-M   'P 1'
#
loop_
_entity.id
_entity.type
_entity.pdbx_description
1 polymer ?
#
loop_
_entity_poly.entity_id
_entity_poly.type
_entity_poly.pdbx_seq_one_letter_code
_entity_poly.pdbx_strand_id
1 'polypeptide(L)'
;MFRSYIARLKSIVGDKKAMEIINNALVVVSAGTNDFILNFYTIPTRRLEYPFISAYQEFILKRLDNFLRELYSLGFKETKRGCCGTGLLEAGFMCNAFSPSCGNRSEYLFFDSIHPSEATYNYVGDLLEEDIRNWIAA
;
A
#
# COMPACT_ATOMS: atom_id res chain seq x y z
N MET A 1 14.20 -4.17 3.84
CA MET A 1 13.03 -3.58 4.50
C MET A 1 11.88 -4.56 4.55
N PHE A 2 11.13 -4.85 3.47
CA PHE A 2 9.99 -5.77 3.58
C PHE A 2 10.41 -7.22 3.93
N ARG A 3 11.40 -7.82 3.24
CA ARG A 3 11.94 -9.15 3.62
C ARG A 3 12.44 -9.24 5.06
N SER A 4 13.05 -8.17 5.55
CA SER A 4 13.52 -8.06 6.94
C SER A 4 12.34 -7.99 7.91
N TYR A 5 11.27 -7.28 7.53
CA TYR A 5 10.00 -7.26 8.24
C TYR A 5 9.33 -8.63 8.25
N ILE A 6 9.25 -9.33 7.11
CA ILE A 6 8.73 -10.71 7.04
C ILE A 6 9.54 -11.64 7.96
N ALA A 7 10.87 -11.57 7.91
CA ALA A 7 11.73 -12.41 8.76
C ALA A 7 11.50 -12.13 10.26
N ARG A 8 11.30 -10.85 10.62
CA ARG A 8 11.00 -10.44 11.99
C ARG A 8 9.59 -10.87 12.42
N LEU A 9 8.60 -10.69 11.55
CA LEU A 9 7.22 -11.12 11.78
C LEU A 9 7.16 -12.64 11.96
N LYS A 10 7.87 -13.40 11.14
CA LYS A 10 8.02 -14.86 11.28
C LYS A 10 8.67 -15.26 12.59
N SER A 11 9.68 -14.53 13.07
CA SER A 11 10.31 -14.84 14.37
C SER A 11 9.42 -14.52 15.56
N ILE A 12 8.43 -13.63 15.40
CA ILE A 12 7.53 -13.20 16.47
C ILE A 12 6.27 -14.09 16.52
N VAL A 13 5.58 -14.28 15.39
CA VAL A 13 4.28 -14.96 15.36
C VAL A 13 4.33 -16.37 14.74
N GLY A 14 5.51 -16.79 14.27
CA GLY A 14 5.70 -18.06 13.56
C GLY A 14 5.31 -17.97 12.09
N ASP A 15 5.93 -18.82 11.27
CA ASP A 15 5.81 -18.76 9.80
C ASP A 15 4.37 -18.74 9.28
N LYS A 16 3.52 -19.61 9.83
CA LYS A 16 2.15 -19.80 9.35
C LYS A 16 1.29 -18.55 9.59
N LYS A 17 1.42 -17.95 10.77
CA LYS A 17 0.70 -16.74 11.18
C LYS A 17 1.25 -15.50 10.50
N ALA A 18 2.57 -15.41 10.33
CA ALA A 18 3.22 -14.30 9.63
C ALA A 18 2.80 -14.23 8.16
N MET A 19 2.74 -15.39 7.48
CA MET A 19 2.23 -15.45 6.12
C MET A 19 0.72 -15.15 6.05
N GLU A 20 -0.06 -15.53 7.07
CA GLU A 20 -1.48 -15.16 7.17
C GLU A 20 -1.67 -13.64 7.33
N ILE A 21 -0.87 -12.97 8.16
CA ILE A 21 -0.89 -11.50 8.35
C ILE A 21 -0.49 -10.79 7.05
N ILE A 22 0.62 -11.20 6.45
CA ILE A 22 1.09 -10.60 5.20
C ILE A 22 0.08 -10.83 4.08
N ASN A 23 -0.48 -12.03 3.95
CA ASN A 23 -1.49 -12.35 2.94
C ASN A 23 -2.83 -11.62 3.10
N ASN A 24 -3.04 -10.85 4.18
CA ASN A 24 -4.26 -10.07 4.38
C ASN A 24 -3.97 -8.56 4.51
N ALA A 25 -2.76 -8.14 4.12
CA ALA A 25 -2.24 -6.80 4.31
C ALA A 25 -2.57 -5.79 3.22
N LEU A 26 -3.14 -4.63 3.57
CA LEU A 26 -3.07 -3.45 2.69
C LEU A 26 -1.62 -3.01 2.56
N VAL A 27 -1.20 -2.77 1.33
CA VAL A 27 0.07 -2.10 1.06
C VAL A 27 -0.20 -0.90 0.14
N VAL A 28 0.12 0.31 0.58
CA VAL A 28 -0.05 1.55 -0.21
C VAL A 28 1.29 1.92 -0.86
N VAL A 29 1.37 1.95 -2.20
CA VAL A 29 2.49 2.64 -2.87
C VAL A 29 2.07 4.06 -3.17
N SER A 30 2.63 4.99 -2.42
CA SER A 30 2.68 6.38 -2.85
C SER A 30 3.99 6.59 -3.59
N ALA A 31 3.92 6.75 -4.91
CA ALA A 31 5.02 7.24 -5.74
C ALA A 31 4.60 8.59 -6.31
N GLY A 32 5.27 9.65 -5.88
CA GLY A 32 4.90 11.03 -6.22
C GLY A 32 5.99 11.72 -7.02
N THR A 33 5.67 12.89 -7.60
CA THR A 33 6.68 13.76 -8.24
C THR A 33 7.85 14.08 -7.30
N ASN A 34 7.61 14.03 -5.98
CA ASN A 34 8.60 14.15 -4.93
C ASN A 34 9.73 13.12 -5.03
N ASP A 35 9.49 11.91 -5.55
CA ASP A 35 10.53 10.91 -5.79
C ASP A 35 11.52 11.35 -6.87
N PHE A 36 11.09 12.19 -7.81
CA PHE A 36 11.99 12.81 -8.79
C PHE A 36 12.54 14.14 -8.27
N ILE A 37 11.66 15.04 -7.83
CA ILE A 37 12.02 16.40 -7.42
C ILE A 37 13.01 16.32 -6.26
N LEU A 38 12.66 15.65 -5.15
CA LEU A 38 13.52 15.62 -3.98
C LEU A 38 14.70 14.68 -4.17
N ASN A 39 14.47 13.45 -4.62
CA ASN A 39 15.53 12.43 -4.59
C ASN A 39 16.45 12.42 -5.81
N PHE A 40 16.02 12.91 -6.98
CA PHE A 40 16.82 12.90 -8.20
C PHE A 40 17.33 14.29 -8.59
N TYR A 41 16.48 15.32 -8.51
CA TYR A 41 16.81 16.67 -8.95
C TYR A 41 17.40 17.56 -7.85
N THR A 42 16.82 17.54 -6.64
CA THR A 42 17.24 18.40 -5.52
C THR A 42 18.38 17.78 -4.71
N ILE A 43 18.30 16.48 -4.38
CA ILE A 43 19.35 15.76 -3.63
C ILE A 43 20.17 14.92 -4.61
N PRO A 44 21.49 15.16 -4.75
CA PRO A 44 22.28 14.59 -5.84
C PRO A 44 22.64 13.10 -5.67
N THR A 45 22.44 12.50 -4.51
CA THR A 45 22.87 11.12 -4.23
C THR A 45 22.28 10.10 -5.20
N ARG A 46 20.98 10.16 -5.52
CA ARG A 46 20.41 9.22 -6.51
C ARG A 46 20.83 9.54 -7.94
N ARG A 47 21.11 10.81 -8.25
CA ARG A 47 21.65 11.19 -9.55
C ARG A 47 23.08 10.69 -9.75
N LEU A 48 23.87 10.61 -8.68
CA LEU A 48 25.22 10.03 -8.73
C LEU A 48 25.20 8.51 -8.92
N GLU A 49 24.23 7.82 -8.32
CA GLU A 49 24.02 6.37 -8.50
C GLU A 49 23.37 6.03 -9.85
N TYR A 50 22.45 6.87 -10.33
CA TYR A 50 21.70 6.71 -11.58
C TYR A 50 21.90 7.95 -12.46
N PRO A 51 23.06 8.08 -13.14
CA PRO A 51 23.41 9.30 -13.90
C PRO A 51 22.47 9.60 -15.07
N PHE A 52 21.74 8.60 -15.56
CA PHE A 52 20.72 8.76 -16.60
C PHE A 52 19.32 8.69 -15.99
N ILE A 53 18.49 9.67 -16.33
CA ILE A 53 17.10 9.75 -15.84
C ILE A 53 16.27 8.52 -16.20
N SER A 54 16.52 7.92 -17.37
CA SER A 54 15.86 6.69 -17.82
C SER A 54 16.16 5.51 -16.90
N ALA A 55 17.40 5.38 -16.42
CA ALA A 55 17.79 4.34 -15.46
C ALA A 55 17.11 4.53 -14.09
N TYR A 56 16.92 5.79 -13.66
CA TYR A 56 16.19 6.07 -12.43
C TYR A 56 14.68 5.85 -12.56
N GLN A 57 14.09 6.20 -13.71
CA GLN A 57 12.69 5.87 -14.03
C GLN A 57 12.45 4.37 -14.00
N GLU A 58 13.31 3.58 -14.66
CA GLU A 58 13.20 2.13 -14.64
C GLU A 58 13.34 1.56 -13.23
N PHE A 59 14.25 2.11 -12.42
CA PHE A 59 14.40 1.73 -11.02
C PHE A 59 13.12 1.95 -10.20
N ILE A 60 12.48 3.12 -10.32
CA ILE A 60 11.23 3.42 -9.60
C ILE A 60 10.07 2.56 -10.11
N LEU A 61 9.93 2.41 -11.43
CA LEU A 61 8.88 1.58 -12.04
C LEU A 61 9.01 0.11 -11.63
N LYS A 62 10.23 -0.41 -11.58
CA LYS A 62 10.50 -1.78 -11.13
C LYS A 62 10.21 -1.98 -9.65
N ARG A 63 10.41 -0.95 -8.83
CA ARG A 63 10.03 -0.98 -7.40
C ARG A 63 8.52 -1.00 -7.23
N LEU A 64 7.80 -0.19 -8.01
CA LEU A 64 6.34 -0.16 -8.04
C LEU A 64 5.76 -1.49 -8.56
N ASP A 65 6.26 -2.03 -9.66
CA ASP A 65 5.81 -3.32 -10.24
C ASP A 65 6.00 -4.47 -9.25
N ASN A 66 7.17 -4.56 -8.61
CA ASN A 66 7.43 -5.60 -7.61
C ASN A 66 6.46 -5.50 -6.43
N PHE A 67 6.17 -4.29 -5.97
CA PHE A 67 5.23 -4.08 -4.88
C PHE A 67 3.80 -4.46 -5.28
N LEU A 68 3.36 -4.09 -6.48
CA LEU A 68 2.01 -4.43 -6.96
C LEU A 68 1.86 -5.95 -7.11
N ARG A 69 2.88 -6.64 -7.64
CA ARG A 69 2.90 -8.11 -7.72
C ARG A 69 2.81 -8.75 -6.33
N GLU A 70 3.46 -8.13 -5.35
CA GLU A 70 3.38 -8.55 -3.96
C GLU A 70 1.94 -8.38 -3.44
N LEU A 71 1.32 -7.21 -3.54
CA LEU A 71 -0.10 -6.96 -3.18
C LEU A 71 -1.09 -7.99 -3.77
N TYR A 72 -0.98 -8.30 -5.05
CA TYR A 72 -1.88 -9.26 -5.70
C TYR A 72 -1.69 -10.69 -5.17
N SER A 73 -0.49 -11.05 -4.73
CA SER A 73 -0.25 -12.34 -4.07
C SER A 73 -0.94 -12.45 -2.70
N LEU A 74 -1.36 -11.31 -2.13
CA LEU A 74 -2.02 -11.17 -0.82
C LEU A 74 -3.55 -11.01 -0.95
N GLY A 75 -4.15 -11.44 -2.06
CA GLY A 75 -5.61 -11.58 -2.15
C GLY A 75 -6.43 -10.31 -2.38
N PHE A 76 -5.82 -9.12 -2.45
CA PHE A 76 -6.49 -7.91 -2.95
C PHE A 76 -6.77 -8.04 -4.44
N LYS A 77 -8.04 -7.84 -4.82
CA LYS A 77 -8.49 -8.10 -6.19
C LYS A 77 -8.83 -6.82 -6.95
N GLU A 78 -9.38 -5.81 -6.28
CA GLU A 78 -9.71 -4.53 -6.90
C GLU A 78 -9.00 -3.37 -6.19
N THR A 79 -8.01 -2.81 -6.88
CA THR A 79 -7.11 -1.75 -6.40
C THR A 79 -7.23 -0.45 -7.21
N LYS A 80 -8.03 -0.46 -8.28
CA LYS A 80 -8.13 0.64 -9.24
C LYS A 80 -9.44 1.42 -9.10
N ARG A 81 -10.41 0.85 -8.38
CA ARG A 81 -11.75 1.43 -8.19
C ARG A 81 -12.18 1.36 -6.74
N GLY A 82 -12.87 2.40 -6.29
CA GLY A 82 -13.63 2.40 -5.05
C GLY A 82 -14.82 1.43 -5.09
N CYS A 83 -15.23 0.97 -3.91
CA CYS A 83 -16.41 0.13 -3.76
C CYS A 83 -17.73 0.88 -4.02
N CYS A 84 -17.77 2.19 -3.80
CA CYS A 84 -18.94 3.04 -3.97
C CYS A 84 -19.09 3.56 -5.41
N GLY A 85 -20.33 3.55 -5.91
CA GLY A 85 -20.71 4.20 -7.17
C GLY A 85 -20.03 3.53 -8.36
N THR A 86 -19.47 4.35 -9.24
CA THR A 86 -18.56 3.85 -10.30
C THR A 86 -17.18 3.52 -9.74
N GLY A 87 -16.82 4.03 -8.57
CA GLY A 87 -15.52 3.84 -7.93
C GLY A 87 -14.40 4.65 -8.58
N LEU A 88 -14.72 5.55 -9.50
CA LEU A 88 -13.74 6.32 -10.28
C LEU A 88 -13.80 7.82 -9.98
N LEU A 89 -14.97 8.32 -9.59
CA LEU A 89 -15.20 9.75 -9.39
C LEU A 89 -15.89 10.05 -8.07
N GLU A 90 -16.73 9.14 -7.59
CA GLU A 90 -17.47 9.33 -6.34
C GLU A 90 -16.49 9.39 -5.17
N ALA A 91 -16.67 10.39 -4.32
CA ALA A 91 -15.85 10.67 -3.15
C ALA A 91 -16.75 11.27 -2.07
N GLY A 92 -16.64 10.77 -0.84
CA GLY A 92 -17.36 11.26 0.32
C GLY A 92 -18.87 11.41 0.08
N PHE A 93 -19.34 12.65 -0.04
CA PHE A 93 -20.77 12.99 -0.18
C PHE A 93 -21.45 12.40 -1.42
N MET A 94 -20.68 12.06 -2.47
CA MET A 94 -21.22 11.39 -3.66
C MET A 94 -21.59 9.92 -3.41
N CYS A 95 -21.11 9.36 -2.29
CA CYS A 95 -21.48 8.04 -1.79
C CYS A 95 -22.63 8.14 -0.80
N ASN A 96 -23.83 7.73 -1.21
CA ASN A 96 -25.03 7.78 -0.39
C ASN A 96 -25.82 6.47 -0.48
N ALA A 97 -26.94 6.39 0.23
CA ALA A 97 -27.78 5.18 0.31
C ALA A 97 -28.35 4.72 -1.05
N PHE A 98 -28.35 5.58 -2.07
CA PHE A 98 -28.79 5.28 -3.42
C PHE A 98 -27.62 4.92 -4.35
N SER A 99 -26.38 5.16 -3.93
CA SER A 99 -25.20 4.80 -4.71
C SER A 99 -25.03 3.27 -4.69
N PRO A 100 -24.83 2.62 -5.85
CA PRO A 100 -24.52 1.20 -5.87
C PRO A 100 -23.20 0.94 -5.12
N SER A 101 -23.06 -0.23 -4.51
CA SER A 101 -21.83 -0.65 -3.84
C SER A 101 -21.32 -1.98 -4.36
N CYS A 102 -20.02 -2.22 -4.24
CA CYS A 102 -19.40 -3.50 -4.55
C CYS A 102 -19.96 -4.65 -3.69
N GLY A 103 -19.87 -5.88 -4.20
CA GLY A 103 -20.42 -7.07 -3.54
C GLY A 103 -19.64 -7.51 -2.30
N ASN A 104 -18.31 -7.50 -2.36
CA ASN A 104 -17.44 -7.83 -1.23
C ASN A 104 -16.48 -6.67 -0.93
N ARG A 105 -16.77 -5.92 0.14
CA ARG A 105 -16.02 -4.72 0.54
C ARG A 105 -14.58 -5.05 0.97
N SER A 106 -14.35 -6.27 1.46
CA SER A 106 -13.04 -6.72 1.93
C SER A 106 -12.05 -7.04 0.80
N GLU A 107 -12.53 -7.15 -0.45
CA GLU A 107 -11.65 -7.36 -1.61
C GLU A 107 -11.20 -6.04 -2.27
N TYR A 108 -11.75 -4.91 -1.81
CA TYR A 108 -11.54 -3.58 -2.35
C TYR A 108 -10.63 -2.75 -1.44
N LEU A 109 -9.60 -2.17 -2.05
CA LEU A 109 -8.66 -1.29 -1.36
C LEU A 109 -9.33 -0.02 -0.83
N PHE A 110 -10.22 0.55 -1.65
CA PHE A 110 -10.84 1.84 -1.40
C PHE A 110 -12.36 1.73 -1.21
N PHE A 111 -12.91 2.53 -0.30
CA PHE A 111 -14.35 2.69 -0.15
C PHE A 111 -14.92 3.53 -1.29
N ASP A 112 -14.26 4.65 -1.62
CA ASP A 112 -14.62 5.55 -2.72
C ASP A 112 -13.40 5.77 -3.64
N SER A 113 -13.39 6.78 -4.51
CA SER A 113 -12.27 6.98 -5.45
C SER A 113 -10.93 7.35 -4.80
N ILE A 114 -10.91 7.77 -3.53
CA ILE A 114 -9.68 8.25 -2.86
C ILE A 114 -9.53 7.77 -1.41
N HIS A 115 -10.63 7.45 -0.72
CA HIS A 115 -10.61 7.05 0.69
C HIS A 115 -10.48 5.53 0.82
N PRO A 116 -9.55 5.06 1.67
CA PRO A 116 -9.42 3.65 2.03
C PRO A 116 -10.72 3.01 2.53
N SER A 117 -10.90 1.71 2.28
CA SER A 117 -12.02 0.96 2.84
C SER A 117 -11.86 0.74 4.35
N GLU A 118 -12.93 0.37 5.05
CA GLU A 118 -12.87 0.02 6.47
C GLU A 118 -11.90 -1.15 6.73
N ALA A 119 -11.91 -2.17 5.87
CA ALA A 119 -10.96 -3.28 5.93
C ALA A 119 -9.51 -2.79 5.84
N THR A 120 -9.29 -1.82 4.95
CA THR A 120 -8.01 -1.17 4.75
C THR A 120 -7.57 -0.33 5.96
N TYR A 121 -8.49 0.41 6.58
CA TYR A 121 -8.20 1.20 7.80
C TYR A 121 -7.92 0.33 9.02
N ASN A 122 -8.70 -0.73 9.24
CA ASN A 122 -8.47 -1.66 10.36
C ASN A 122 -7.07 -2.29 10.24
N TYR A 123 -6.68 -2.70 9.03
CA TYR A 123 -5.35 -3.23 8.80
C TYR A 123 -4.23 -2.24 9.13
N VAL A 124 -4.35 -0.98 8.70
CA VAL A 124 -3.35 0.06 9.01
C VAL A 124 -3.35 0.38 10.51
N GLY A 125 -4.51 0.40 11.16
CA GLY A 125 -4.64 0.60 12.60
C GLY A 125 -3.88 -0.47 13.39
N ASP A 126 -4.05 -1.75 13.03
CA ASP A 126 -3.38 -2.87 13.68
C ASP A 126 -1.84 -2.78 13.54
N LEU A 127 -1.35 -2.43 12.35
CA LEU A 127 0.08 -2.20 12.12
C LEU A 127 0.65 -1.08 12.99
N LEU A 128 -0.07 0.05 13.07
CA LEU A 128 0.37 1.20 13.84
C LEU A 128 0.33 0.92 15.34
N GLU A 129 -0.68 0.19 15.82
CA GLU A 129 -0.76 -0.20 17.23
C GLU A 129 0.40 -1.11 17.62
N GLU A 130 0.79 -2.06 16.75
CA GLU A 130 1.94 -2.92 16.96
C GLU A 130 3.26 -2.13 17.01
N ASP A 131 3.47 -1.20 16.07
CA ASP A 131 4.65 -0.33 16.06
C ASP A 131 4.72 0.57 17.31
N ILE A 132 3.60 1.16 17.74
CA ILE A 132 3.52 1.98 18.95
C ILE A 132 3.86 1.15 20.20
N ARG A 133 3.32 -0.08 20.29
CA ARG A 133 3.62 -0.99 21.41
C ARG A 133 5.10 -1.34 21.47
N ASN A 134 5.72 -1.62 20.32
CA ASN A 134 7.15 -1.91 20.23
C ASN A 134 8.03 -0.70 20.57
N TRP A 135 7.59 0.51 20.23
CA TRP A 135 8.30 1.74 20.59
C TRP A 135 8.22 2.06 22.09
N ILE A 136 7.06 1.84 22.73
CA ILE A 136 6.89 2.05 24.18
C ILE A 136 7.69 1.00 25.00
N ALA A 137 7.93 -0.18 24.44
CA ALA A 137 8.65 -1.26 25.11
C ALA A 137 10.18 -1.19 24.98
N ALA A 138 10.72 -0.21 24.25
CA ALA A 138 12.15 0.01 24.01
C ALA A 138 12.71 1.15 24.88
#